data_AF-A0A9K3IVS0-F1
#
_entry.id   AF-A0A9K3IVS0-F1
#
_cell.length_a   1.000
_cell.length_b   1.000
_cell.length_c   1.000
_cell.angle_alpha   90.00
_cell.angle_beta   90.00
_cell.angle_gamma   90.00
#
_symmetry.space_group_name_H-M   'P 1'
#
loop_
_entity.id
_entity.type
_entity.pdbx_description
1 polymer ?
#
loop_
_entity_poly.entity_id
_entity_poly.type
_entity_poly.pdbx_seq_one_letter_code
_entity_poly.pdbx_strand_id
1 'polypeptide(L)'
;MSAHQQIVEHIVLLSVKPDIDYTKVENMINEVNGLISLNFKLHLSVGKILQSTSTSPNFSHIIHCRFRSTDDLQTYNQHPEHLSVLKNTQPLLDDFIVVDFLSNRSCDSLKPGSAMRVTLLKLKEDLVEHEKGKLVEELKSQFKRTDDIRLGYQWGSVLVAASSRSYGLFMAART
;
A
#
# COMPACT_ATOMS: atom_id res chain seq x y z
N MET A 1 -4.02 -10.75 28.92
CA MET A 1 -2.96 -10.88 27.89
C MET A 1 -3.57 -10.42 26.58
N SER A 2 -3.13 -9.29 26.03
CA SER A 2 -3.68 -8.79 24.75
C SER A 2 -3.09 -9.62 23.62
N ALA A 3 -3.90 -10.34 22.87
CA ALA A 3 -3.44 -11.04 21.68
C ALA A 3 -2.96 -9.99 20.68
N HIS A 4 -1.64 -9.92 20.45
CA HIS A 4 -1.08 -9.15 19.35
C HIS A 4 -1.52 -9.83 18.05
N GLN A 5 -2.57 -9.30 17.44
CA GLN A 5 -3.06 -9.82 16.17
C GLN A 5 -2.19 -9.20 15.07
N GLN A 6 -1.38 -10.04 14.43
CA GLN A 6 -0.50 -9.65 13.34
C GLN A 6 -1.32 -9.46 12.07
N ILE A 7 -1.40 -8.23 11.58
CA ILE A 7 -2.18 -7.84 10.39
C ILE A 7 -1.23 -7.80 9.19
N VAL A 8 -1.69 -8.20 8.02
CA VAL A 8 -0.95 -7.98 6.76
C VAL A 8 -1.41 -6.67 6.16
N GLU A 9 -0.48 -5.75 5.98
CA GLU A 9 -0.66 -4.51 5.23
C GLU A 9 -0.27 -4.78 3.77
N HIS A 10 -1.18 -4.50 2.84
CA HIS A 10 -1.01 -4.68 1.41
C HIS A 10 -1.17 -3.32 0.74
N ILE A 11 -0.05 -2.76 0.27
CA ILE A 11 0.00 -1.47 -0.40
C ILE A 11 0.24 -1.70 -1.89
N VAL A 12 -0.61 -1.11 -2.73
CA VAL A 12 -0.41 -1.09 -4.18
C VAL A 12 -0.27 0.36 -4.64
N LEU A 13 0.83 0.66 -5.34
CA LEU A 13 1.02 1.92 -6.03
C LEU A 13 0.76 1.72 -7.51
N LEU A 14 -0.07 2.58 -8.09
CA LEU A 14 -0.50 2.50 -9.48
C LEU A 14 -0.01 3.72 -10.25
N SER A 15 0.63 3.50 -11.41
CA SER A 15 0.91 4.54 -12.38
C SER A 15 -0.03 4.36 -13.56
N VAL A 16 -1.01 5.25 -13.67
CA VAL A 16 -1.99 5.26 -14.78
C VAL A 16 -1.38 5.96 -15.98
N LYS A 17 -1.56 5.41 -17.19
CA LYS A 17 -1.05 6.02 -18.41
C LYS A 17 -1.69 7.41 -18.64
N PRO A 18 -0.94 8.38 -19.20
CA PRO A 18 -1.42 9.76 -19.34
C PRO A 18 -2.55 9.94 -20.35
N ASP A 19 -2.78 8.97 -21.24
CA ASP A 19 -3.81 8.97 -22.29
C ASP A 19 -5.14 8.35 -21.85
N ILE A 20 -5.23 7.86 -20.61
CA ILE A 20 -6.46 7.26 -20.08
C ILE A 20 -7.45 8.34 -19.66
N ASP A 21 -8.67 8.22 -20.18
CA ASP A 21 -9.79 9.10 -19.84
C ASP A 21 -10.14 9.02 -18.34
N TYR A 22 -10.49 10.17 -17.77
CA TYR A 22 -10.87 10.28 -16.35
C TYR A 22 -12.01 9.32 -15.97
N THR A 23 -13.01 9.10 -16.83
CA THR A 23 -14.13 8.19 -16.53
C THR A 23 -13.67 6.74 -16.40
N LYS A 24 -12.63 6.33 -17.14
CA LYS A 24 -12.04 4.98 -17.00
C LYS A 24 -11.31 4.84 -15.68
N VAL A 25 -10.60 5.89 -15.24
CA VAL A 25 -9.93 5.92 -13.93
C VAL A 25 -10.95 5.91 -12.79
N GLU A 26 -12.04 6.65 -12.91
CA GLU A 26 -13.12 6.66 -11.93
C GLU A 26 -13.82 5.30 -11.84
N ASN A 27 -14.08 4.66 -12.99
CA ASN A 27 -14.61 3.30 -13.02
C ASN A 27 -13.67 2.29 -12.35
N MET A 28 -12.36 2.38 -12.63
CA MET A 28 -11.35 1.56 -11.95
C MET A 28 -11.38 1.75 -10.43
N ILE A 29 -11.47 2.99 -9.96
CA ILE A 29 -11.59 3.31 -8.52
C ILE A 29 -12.87 2.70 -7.93
N ASN A 30 -13.98 2.78 -8.64
CA ASN A 30 -15.27 2.21 -8.22
C ASN A 30 -15.23 0.68 -8.16
N GLU A 31 -14.60 0.03 -9.14
CA GLU A 31 -14.39 -1.43 -9.15
C GLU A 31 -13.54 -1.88 -7.95
N VAL A 32 -12.44 -1.17 -7.65
CA VAL A 32 -11.58 -1.44 -6.49
C VAL A 32 -12.34 -1.24 -5.18
N ASN A 33 -13.13 -0.18 -5.05
CA ASN A 33 -14.00 0.04 -3.89
C ASN A 33 -15.10 -1.03 -3.78
N GLY A 34 -15.58 -1.57 -4.90
CA GLY A 34 -16.52 -2.69 -4.92
C GLY A 34 -15.99 -3.92 -4.17
N LEU A 35 -14.68 -4.13 -4.16
CA LEU A 35 -14.04 -5.23 -3.43
C LEU A 35 -14.17 -5.09 -1.90
N ILE A 36 -14.65 -3.97 -1.35
CA ILE A 36 -14.93 -3.82 0.10
C ILE A 36 -15.98 -4.84 0.57
N SER A 37 -16.87 -5.29 -0.33
CA SER A 37 -17.88 -6.32 -0.03
C SER A 37 -17.29 -7.70 0.32
N LEU A 38 -16.02 -7.94 -0.02
CA LEU A 38 -15.34 -9.20 0.25
C LEU A 38 -14.96 -9.32 1.74
N ASN A 39 -15.43 -10.38 2.39
CA ASN A 39 -15.28 -10.62 3.83
C ASN A 39 -13.85 -10.90 4.32
N PHE A 40 -12.85 -10.98 3.42
CA PHE A 40 -11.46 -11.31 3.76
C PHE A 40 -10.65 -10.13 4.31
N LYS A 41 -11.19 -8.90 4.21
CA LYS A 41 -10.44 -7.66 4.49
C LYS A 41 -10.96 -6.94 5.72
N LEU A 42 -10.03 -6.38 6.49
CA LEU A 42 -10.31 -5.46 7.60
C LEU A 42 -10.51 -4.02 7.10
N HIS A 43 -9.80 -3.66 6.02
CA HIS A 43 -9.83 -2.32 5.45
C HIS A 43 -9.45 -2.39 3.97
N LEU A 44 -10.09 -1.55 3.16
CA LEU A 44 -9.65 -1.19 1.82
C LEU A 44 -9.90 0.30 1.63
N SER A 45 -8.89 1.01 1.15
CA SER A 45 -9.04 2.38 0.66
C SER A 45 -8.24 2.56 -0.62
N VAL A 46 -8.74 3.42 -1.50
CA VAL A 46 -8.05 3.83 -2.73
C VAL A 46 -8.07 5.36 -2.78
N GLY A 47 -6.95 5.95 -3.18
CA GLY A 47 -6.83 7.40 -3.23
C GLY A 47 -5.80 7.87 -4.25
N LYS A 48 -5.97 9.10 -4.71
CA LYS A 48 -4.98 9.78 -5.56
C LYS A 48 -3.81 10.26 -4.70
N ILE A 49 -2.60 10.08 -5.21
CA ILE A 49 -1.39 10.59 -4.56
C ILE A 49 -1.31 12.10 -4.83
N LEU A 50 -1.41 12.90 -3.77
CA LEU A 50 -1.42 14.37 -3.85
C LEU A 50 -0.02 14.97 -4.01
N GLN A 51 0.98 14.30 -3.44
CA GLN A 51 2.37 14.72 -3.52
C GLN A 51 3.25 13.48 -3.57
N SER A 52 3.99 13.33 -4.67
CA SER A 52 5.05 12.32 -4.77
C SER A 52 6.41 13.02 -4.73
N THR A 53 7.31 12.51 -3.89
CA THR A 53 8.72 12.89 -3.88
C THR A 53 9.60 11.80 -4.49
N SER A 54 9.00 10.83 -5.20
CA SER A 54 9.72 9.72 -5.83
C SER A 54 10.53 10.18 -7.04
N THR A 55 11.72 9.58 -7.23
CA THR A 55 12.60 9.90 -8.37
C THR A 55 12.15 9.25 -9.69
N SER A 56 11.32 8.21 -9.64
CA SER A 56 10.57 7.55 -10.73
C SER A 56 10.15 6.15 -10.26
N PRO A 57 9.06 5.56 -10.79
CA PRO A 57 8.03 6.15 -11.65
C PRO A 57 7.06 7.05 -10.85
N ASN A 58 6.28 7.87 -11.57
CA ASN A 58 5.28 8.76 -10.96
C ASN A 58 3.99 7.97 -10.73
N PHE A 59 3.83 7.43 -9.52
CA PHE A 59 2.59 6.79 -9.12
C PHE A 59 1.49 7.85 -8.93
N SER A 60 0.32 7.57 -9.50
CA SER A 60 -0.84 8.47 -9.45
C SER A 60 -1.85 8.07 -8.39
N HIS A 61 -1.95 6.77 -8.06
CA HIS A 61 -2.90 6.26 -7.07
C HIS A 61 -2.23 5.28 -6.11
N ILE A 62 -2.82 5.16 -4.92
CA ILE A 62 -2.46 4.20 -3.89
C ILE A 62 -3.71 3.41 -3.48
N ILE A 63 -3.58 2.09 -3.40
CA ILE A 63 -4.53 1.19 -2.76
C ILE A 63 -3.90 0.70 -1.47
N HIS A 64 -4.69 0.71 -0.41
CA HIS A 64 -4.29 0.22 0.90
C HIS A 64 -5.30 -0.78 1.43
N CYS A 65 -4.86 -2.01 1.62
CA CYS A 65 -5.65 -3.11 2.15
C CYS A 65 -5.05 -3.65 3.45
N ARG A 66 -5.92 -4.12 4.35
CA ARG A 66 -5.54 -4.83 5.57
C ARG A 66 -6.19 -6.20 5.62
N PHE A 67 -5.41 -7.23 5.87
CA PHE A 67 -5.86 -8.62 6.01
C PHE A 67 -5.54 -9.16 7.40
N ARG A 68 -6.36 -10.07 7.92
CA ARG A 68 -6.14 -10.62 9.28
C ARG A 68 -4.98 -11.62 9.32
N SER A 69 -4.61 -12.17 8.17
CA SER A 69 -3.55 -13.16 8.02
C SER A 69 -2.97 -13.14 6.61
N THR A 70 -1.85 -13.82 6.42
CA THR A 70 -1.27 -14.09 5.09
C THR A 70 -2.17 -14.99 4.24
N ASP A 71 -2.91 -15.90 4.88
CA ASP A 71 -3.81 -16.83 4.21
C ASP A 71 -5.04 -16.09 3.64
N ASP A 72 -5.54 -15.08 4.35
CA ASP A 72 -6.61 -14.19 3.87
C ASP A 72 -6.14 -13.40 2.65
N LEU A 73 -4.89 -12.90 2.65
CA LEU A 73 -4.30 -12.23 1.48
C LEU A 73 -4.15 -13.20 0.29
N GLN A 74 -3.69 -14.43 0.52
CA GLN A 74 -3.58 -15.45 -0.53
C GLN A 74 -4.94 -15.81 -1.13
N THR A 75 -5.94 -16.00 -0.28
CA THR A 75 -7.33 -16.27 -0.69
C THR A 75 -7.88 -15.10 -1.51
N TYR A 76 -7.65 -13.87 -1.07
CA TYR A 76 -8.03 -12.67 -1.80
C TYR A 76 -7.35 -12.58 -3.18
N ASN A 77 -6.04 -12.85 -3.26
CA ASN A 77 -5.30 -12.81 -4.52
C ASN A 77 -5.85 -13.78 -5.57
N GLN A 78 -6.44 -14.89 -5.14
CA GLN A 78 -7.06 -15.90 -6.00
C GLN A 78 -8.58 -15.69 -6.21
N HIS A 79 -9.17 -14.69 -5.56
CA HIS A 79 -10.62 -14.48 -5.60
C HIS A 79 -11.06 -13.99 -6.99
N PRO A 80 -12.12 -14.58 -7.58
CA PRO A 80 -12.54 -14.25 -8.96
C PRO A 80 -12.89 -12.77 -9.14
N GLU A 81 -13.53 -12.13 -8.16
CA GLU A 81 -13.82 -10.69 -8.22
C GLU A 81 -12.55 -9.84 -8.23
N HIS A 82 -11.55 -10.19 -7.40
CA HIS A 82 -10.27 -9.49 -7.41
C HIS A 82 -9.54 -9.65 -8.76
N LEU A 83 -9.52 -10.87 -9.30
CA LEU A 83 -8.93 -11.15 -10.60
C LEU A 83 -9.64 -10.41 -11.75
N SER A 84 -10.95 -10.25 -11.66
CA SER A 84 -11.73 -9.46 -12.63
C SER A 84 -11.33 -7.99 -12.59
N VAL A 85 -11.24 -7.39 -11.40
CA VAL A 85 -10.80 -5.99 -11.24
C VAL A 85 -9.36 -5.82 -11.75
N LEU A 86 -8.46 -6.75 -11.43
CA LEU A 86 -7.08 -6.71 -11.93
C LEU A 86 -7.04 -6.74 -13.47
N LYS A 87 -7.84 -7.60 -14.10
CA LYS A 87 -7.93 -7.71 -15.56
C LYS A 87 -8.43 -6.43 -16.22
N ASN A 88 -9.37 -5.72 -15.59
CA ASN A 88 -9.88 -4.44 -16.09
C ASN A 88 -8.91 -3.28 -15.83
N THR A 89 -8.16 -3.34 -14.73
CA THR A 89 -7.26 -2.28 -14.28
C THR A 89 -5.92 -2.33 -15.02
N GLN A 90 -5.32 -3.51 -15.21
CA GLN A 90 -3.98 -3.67 -15.79
C GLN A 90 -3.77 -2.97 -17.14
N PRO A 91 -4.71 -2.97 -18.10
CA PRO A 91 -4.53 -2.26 -19.37
C PRO A 91 -4.39 -0.73 -19.25
N LEU A 92 -4.91 -0.16 -18.15
CA LEU A 92 -4.89 1.28 -17.88
C LEU A 92 -3.56 1.76 -17.27
N LEU A 93 -2.73 0.83 -16.81
CA LEU A 93 -1.52 1.13 -16.05
C LEU A 93 -0.29 1.12 -16.95
N ASP A 94 0.61 2.06 -16.71
CA ASP A 94 1.97 2.07 -17.21
C ASP A 94 2.85 1.15 -16.35
N ASP A 95 2.70 1.25 -15.02
CA ASP A 95 3.41 0.43 -14.05
C ASP A 95 2.61 0.29 -12.73
N PHE A 96 2.92 -0.74 -11.94
CA PHE A 96 2.41 -0.89 -10.58
C PHE A 96 3.41 -1.59 -9.66
N ILE A 97 3.39 -1.20 -8.38
CA ILE A 97 4.17 -1.85 -7.33
C ILE A 97 3.23 -2.38 -6.28
N VAL A 98 3.48 -3.61 -5.83
CA VAL A 98 2.80 -4.23 -4.68
C VAL A 98 3.82 -4.44 -3.57
N VAL A 99 3.45 -4.04 -2.35
CA VAL A 99 4.26 -4.22 -1.15
C VAL A 99 3.40 -4.81 -0.05
N ASP A 100 3.78 -6.01 0.39
CA ASP A 100 3.17 -6.70 1.51
C ASP A 100 4.10 -6.68 2.72
N PHE A 101 3.58 -6.33 3.89
CA PHE A 101 4.35 -6.40 5.14
C PHE A 101 3.46 -6.69 6.36
N LEU A 102 4.08 -7.22 7.40
CA LEU A 102 3.40 -7.60 8.63
C LEU A 102 3.41 -6.43 9.64
N SER A 103 2.24 -6.06 10.13
CA SER A 103 2.02 -5.03 11.14
C SER A 103 1.62 -5.65 12.47
N ASN A 104 2.26 -5.22 13.55
CA ASN A 104 2.00 -5.71 14.92
C ASN A 104 0.99 -4.83 15.69
N ARG A 105 0.30 -3.93 14.99
CA ARG A 105 -0.68 -3.00 15.58
C ARG A 105 -2.02 -3.70 15.78
N SER A 106 -2.70 -3.36 16.88
CA SER A 106 -4.15 -3.53 16.98
C SER A 106 -4.82 -2.81 15.81
N CYS A 107 -5.97 -3.32 15.36
CA CYS A 107 -6.78 -2.77 14.28
C CYS A 107 -7.35 -1.39 14.67
N ASP A 108 -6.50 -0.39 14.86
CA ASP A 108 -6.91 0.99 15.06
C ASP A 108 -7.35 1.51 13.71
N SER A 109 -8.66 1.43 13.48
CA SER A 109 -9.34 1.93 12.30
C SER A 109 -8.81 3.33 11.96
N LEU A 110 -8.35 3.52 10.71
CA LEU A 110 -8.02 4.85 10.21
C LEU A 110 -9.28 5.69 10.34
N LYS A 111 -9.25 6.77 11.13
CA LYS A 111 -10.39 7.69 11.18
C LYS A 111 -10.61 8.23 9.76
N PRO A 112 -11.84 8.27 9.26
CA PRO A 112 -12.15 8.93 8.00
C PRO A 112 -11.49 10.33 7.95
N GLY A 113 -10.81 10.65 6.85
CA GLY A 113 -10.06 11.90 6.71
C GLY A 113 -8.61 11.89 7.24
N SER A 114 -8.12 10.76 7.75
CA SER A 114 -6.70 10.62 8.11
C SER A 114 -5.82 10.60 6.86
N ALA A 115 -4.77 11.43 6.84
CA ALA A 115 -3.75 11.36 5.79
C ALA A 115 -2.77 10.21 6.09
N MET A 116 -2.46 9.42 5.06
CA MET A 116 -1.44 8.39 5.13
C MET A 116 -0.21 8.85 4.34
N ARG A 117 0.95 8.89 5.00
CA ARG A 117 2.23 9.08 4.33
C ARG A 117 2.95 7.74 4.27
N VAL A 118 3.22 7.27 3.06
CA VAL A 118 4.01 6.06 2.80
C VAL A 118 5.35 6.47 2.21
N THR A 119 6.42 5.88 2.70
CA THR A 119 7.77 6.03 2.15
C THR A 119 8.30 4.65 1.83
N LEU A 120 8.52 4.37 0.54
CA LEU A 120 9.11 3.13 0.05
C LEU A 120 10.56 3.41 -0.33
N LEU A 121 11.46 2.57 0.14
CA LEU A 121 12.90 2.64 -0.16
C LEU A 121 13.32 1.34 -0.82
N LYS A 122 13.81 1.41 -2.05
CA LYS A 122 14.47 0.27 -2.71
C LYS A 122 15.91 0.19 -2.23
N LEU A 123 16.24 -0.91 -1.56
CA LEU A 123 17.63 -1.22 -1.21
C LEU A 123 18.37 -1.63 -2.49
N LYS A 124 19.65 -1.26 -2.58
CA LYS A 124 20.48 -1.73 -3.68
C LYS A 124 20.63 -3.26 -3.62
N GLU A 125 20.65 -3.89 -4.79
CA GLU A 125 20.66 -5.35 -4.94
C GLU A 125 22.01 -5.99 -4.56
N ASP A 126 23.09 -5.21 -4.53
CA ASP A 126 24.45 -5.60 -4.17
C ASP A 126 24.72 -5.61 -2.65
N LEU A 127 23.74 -5.22 -1.83
CA LEU A 127 23.89 -5.20 -0.37
C LEU A 127 23.83 -6.62 0.21
N VAL A 128 24.81 -6.96 1.05
CA VAL A 128 24.81 -8.21 1.81
C VAL A 128 23.71 -8.16 2.88
N GLU A 129 23.06 -9.30 3.17
CA GLU A 129 21.89 -9.36 4.08
C GLU A 129 22.12 -8.77 5.47
N HIS A 130 23.34 -8.90 6.00
CA HIS A 130 23.74 -8.29 7.27
C HIS A 130 23.78 -6.74 7.21
N GLU A 131 24.14 -6.18 6.06
CA GLU A 131 24.17 -4.73 5.83
C GLU A 131 22.75 -4.16 5.66
N LYS A 132 21.87 -4.92 4.98
CA LYS A 132 20.45 -4.57 4.86
C LYS A 132 19.79 -4.43 6.25
N GLY A 133 20.05 -5.38 7.15
CA GLY A 133 19.55 -5.33 8.53
C GLY A 133 20.02 -4.08 9.29
N LYS A 134 21.31 -3.75 9.17
CA LYS A 134 21.89 -2.56 9.82
C LYS A 134 21.29 -1.26 9.25
N LEU A 135 21.12 -1.17 7.94
CA LEU A 135 20.48 -0.01 7.28
C LEU A 135 19.04 0.17 7.73
N VAL A 136 18.28 -0.91 7.91
CA VAL A 136 16.90 -0.84 8.41
C VAL A 136 16.87 -0.27 9.84
N GLU A 137 17.77 -0.71 10.72
CA GLU A 137 17.86 -0.17 12.08
C GLU A 137 18.32 1.30 12.08
N GLU A 138 19.24 1.67 11.20
CA GLU A 138 19.67 3.06 11.04
C GLU A 138 18.53 3.95 10.53
N LEU A 139 17.77 3.50 9.53
CA LEU A 139 16.59 4.20 9.02
C LEU A 139 15.52 4.34 10.11
N LYS A 140 15.29 3.30 10.93
CA LYS A 140 14.39 3.39 12.10
C LYS A 140 14.79 4.53 13.04
N SER A 141 16.09 4.74 13.25
CA SER A 141 16.58 5.84 14.10
C SER A 141 16.41 7.24 13.48
N GLN A 142 16.51 7.35 12.15
CA GLN A 142 16.38 8.62 11.42
C GLN A 142 14.92 9.07 11.31
N PHE A 143 13.99 8.13 11.12
CA PHE A 143 12.57 8.40 11.01
C PHE A 143 11.91 8.51 12.40
N LYS A 144 12.31 9.51 13.19
CA LYS A 144 11.79 9.79 14.54
C LYS A 144 10.27 10.07 14.62
N ARG A 145 9.62 10.22 13.46
CA ARG A 145 8.22 10.65 13.30
C ARG A 145 7.33 9.61 12.63
N THR A 146 7.87 8.42 12.37
CA THR A 146 7.18 7.35 11.66
C THR A 146 6.75 6.29 12.65
N ASP A 147 5.46 5.97 12.63
CA ASP A 147 4.84 5.08 13.62
C ASP A 147 5.15 3.60 13.39
N ASP A 148 5.55 3.22 12.16
CA ASP A 148 5.98 1.87 11.81
C ASP A 148 6.91 1.85 10.57
N ILE A 149 8.04 1.13 10.69
CA ILE A 149 8.98 0.83 9.59
C ILE A 149 9.09 -0.68 9.46
N ARG A 150 8.85 -1.19 8.25
CA ARG A 150 8.77 -2.63 7.95
C ARG A 150 9.46 -2.95 6.62
N LEU A 151 9.96 -4.16 6.51
CA LEU A 151 10.45 -4.71 5.26
C LEU A 151 9.26 -5.34 4.52
N GLY A 152 9.07 -4.94 3.26
CA GLY A 152 8.16 -5.56 2.33
C GLY A 152 8.93 -6.15 1.15
N TYR A 153 8.35 -7.17 0.52
CA TYR A 153 8.95 -7.84 -0.62
C TYR A 153 8.12 -7.53 -1.86
N GLN A 154 8.78 -6.98 -2.88
CA GLN A 154 8.26 -6.99 -4.25
C GLN A 154 8.84 -8.24 -4.93
N TRP A 155 8.13 -8.81 -5.92
CA TRP A 155 8.58 -9.97 -6.69
C TRP A 155 10.00 -9.73 -7.25
N GLY A 156 11.04 -10.22 -6.55
CA GLY A 156 12.45 -10.03 -6.90
C GLY A 156 13.20 -8.86 -6.23
N SER A 157 12.63 -8.10 -5.29
CA SER A 157 13.33 -6.97 -4.63
C SER A 157 12.87 -6.73 -3.19
N VAL A 158 13.80 -6.32 -2.32
CA VAL A 158 13.51 -5.93 -0.93
C VAL A 158 13.23 -4.43 -0.86
N LEU A 159 12.05 -4.06 -0.38
CA LEU A 159 11.63 -2.69 -0.12
C LEU A 159 11.52 -2.45 1.38
N VAL A 160 11.94 -1.27 1.85
CA VAL A 160 11.60 -0.80 3.19
C VAL A 160 10.39 0.12 3.05
N ALA A 161 9.29 -0.24 3.70
CA ALA A 161 8.09 0.58 3.80
C ALA A 161 8.02 1.26 5.17
N ALA A 162 7.84 2.57 5.17
CA ALA A 162 7.66 3.39 6.35
C ALA A 162 6.32 4.11 6.25
N SER A 163 5.47 3.99 7.26
CA SER A 163 4.17 4.66 7.30
C SER A 163 4.05 5.59 8.50
N SER A 164 3.60 6.81 8.27
CA SER A 164 3.40 7.84 9.30
C SER A 164 2.00 8.43 9.20
N ARG A 165 1.28 8.51 10.33
CA ARG A 165 0.06 9.33 10.43
C ARG A 165 0.45 10.75 10.84
N SER A 166 0.81 11.58 9.87
CA SER A 166 1.03 13.00 10.15
C SER A 166 -0.31 13.74 10.11
N TYR A 167 -0.69 14.37 11.23
CA TYR A 167 -1.81 15.32 11.26
C TYR A 167 -1.52 16.50 10.33
N GLY A 168 -2.44 16.76 9.40
CA GLY A 168 -2.47 17.94 8.53
C GLY A 168 -1.91 17.72 7.13
N LEU A 169 -2.77 17.38 6.16
CA LEU A 169 -3.18 18.24 5.03
C LEU A 169 -4.17 17.44 4.13
N PHE A 170 -5.12 18.16 3.55
CA PHE A 170 -6.43 17.73 3.03
C PHE A 170 -6.45 16.57 2.02
N MET A 171 -7.24 15.55 2.30
CA MET A 171 -7.95 14.75 1.29
C MET A 171 -9.41 15.20 1.31
N ALA A 172 -9.81 16.04 0.35
CA ALA A 172 -11.21 16.40 0.16
C ALA A 172 -11.90 15.26 -0.60
N ALA A 173 -12.60 14.39 0.11
CA ALA A 173 -13.63 13.54 -0.50
C ALA A 173 -14.87 14.42 -0.71
N ARG A 174 -15.24 14.69 -1.96
CA ARG A 174 -16.61 15.14 -2.24
C ARG A 174 -17.52 13.91 -2.15
N THR A 175 -18.50 14.00 -1.26
CA THR A 175 -19.72 13.19 -1.23
C THR A 175 -20.52 13.34 -2.52
#